data_AF-A0A9P7C0A7-F1
#
_entry.id   AF-A0A9P7C0A7-F1
#
_cell.length_a   1.000
_cell.length_b   1.000
_cell.length_c   1.000
_cell.angle_alpha   90.00
_cell.angle_beta   90.00
_cell.angle_gamma   90.00
#
_symmetry.space_group_name_H-M   'P 1'
#
loop_
_entity.id
_entity.type
_entity.pdbx_description
1 polymer ?
#
loop_
_entity_poly.entity_id
_entity_poly.type
_entity_poly.pdbx_seq_one_letter_code
_entity_poly.pdbx_strand_id
1 'polypeptide(L)'
;MSFRLSSTVDSLCARLYLDSVCLEEALAILESPDTSCLSSFNMIYQLCQIRSKFATPSAYALCRSSGPITLAHVCQPYTVFTLADNNRGNNPGATLFRTIGVLVLKHGNAARLQKRTVEELASLATGKIKELLFAICRLFPSADEDMVIINNEQLGKHLSTMADLLMPSIAIANDTVALQVSRTFDFAV
;
A
#
# COMPACT_ATOMS: atom_id res chain seq x y z
N MET A 1 1.66 -25.80 1.06
CA MET A 1 3.02 -25.99 1.63
C MET A 1 3.00 -25.60 3.09
N SER A 2 3.61 -26.38 3.97
CA SER A 2 3.74 -26.10 5.41
C SER A 2 5.22 -25.89 5.75
N PHE A 3 5.60 -24.66 6.13
CA PHE A 3 6.94 -24.31 6.63
C PHE A 3 7.09 -24.67 8.12
N ARG A 4 6.76 -25.91 8.49
CA ARG A 4 6.92 -26.39 9.86
C ARG A 4 8.15 -27.26 9.96
N LEU A 5 9.16 -26.77 10.68
CA LEU A 5 10.32 -27.54 11.09
C LEU A 5 9.93 -28.26 12.38
N SER A 6 9.68 -29.57 12.27
CA SER A 6 9.09 -30.39 13.33
C SER A 6 10.07 -30.82 14.41
N SER A 7 11.38 -30.70 14.16
CA SER A 7 12.41 -31.07 15.11
C SER A 7 13.54 -30.04 15.15
N THR A 8 14.27 -30.01 16.26
CA THR A 8 15.48 -29.18 16.41
C THR A 8 16.53 -29.53 15.36
N VAL A 9 16.62 -30.80 14.96
CA VAL A 9 17.55 -31.26 13.90
C VAL A 9 17.16 -30.65 12.56
N ASP A 10 15.87 -30.69 12.20
CA ASP A 10 15.38 -30.07 10.96
C ASP A 10 15.62 -28.56 10.96
N SER A 11 15.49 -27.92 12.13
CA SER A 11 15.79 -26.49 12.27
C SER A 11 17.25 -26.15 12.09
N LEU A 12 18.16 -27.00 12.58
CA LEU A 12 19.61 -26.78 12.44
C LEU A 12 20.11 -27.10 11.03
N CYS A 13 19.41 -27.97 10.29
CA CYS A 13 19.73 -28.29 8.91
C CYS A 13 19.12 -27.31 7.89
N ALA A 14 18.17 -26.47 8.31
CA ALA A 14 17.57 -25.45 7.44
C ALA A 14 18.59 -24.36 7.09
N ARG A 15 18.75 -24.07 5.80
CA ARG A 15 19.57 -22.97 5.32
C ARG A 15 18.66 -21.81 4.88
N LEU A 16 18.94 -20.62 5.40
CA LEU A 16 18.33 -19.38 4.94
C LEU A 16 19.26 -18.76 3.90
N TYR A 17 18.77 -18.62 2.68
CA TYR A 17 19.48 -17.92 1.62
C TYR A 17 18.94 -16.49 1.56
N LEU A 18 19.85 -15.52 1.54
CA LEU A 18 19.54 -14.11 1.40
C LEU A 18 20.12 -13.63 0.07
N ASP A 19 19.41 -12.72 -0.58
CA ASP A 19 19.96 -11.99 -1.72
C ASP A 19 21.07 -11.06 -1.21
N SER A 20 22.25 -11.15 -1.81
CA SER A 20 23.42 -10.40 -1.37
C SER A 20 23.24 -8.89 -1.49
N VAL A 21 22.59 -8.42 -2.57
CA VAL A 21 22.34 -6.99 -2.80
C VAL A 21 21.35 -6.46 -1.77
N CYS A 22 20.25 -7.16 -1.52
CA CYS A 22 19.29 -6.75 -0.49
C CYS A 22 19.89 -6.78 0.93
N LEU A 23 20.82 -7.70 1.20
CA LEU A 23 21.51 -7.75 2.49
C LEU A 23 22.43 -6.54 2.68
N GLU A 24 23.21 -6.18 1.67
CA GLU A 24 24.07 -4.99 1.69
C GLU A 24 23.25 -3.71 1.88
N GLU A 25 22.13 -3.59 1.16
CA GLU A 25 21.17 -2.49 1.33
C GLU A 25 20.65 -2.42 2.78
N ALA A 26 20.19 -3.54 3.34
CA ALA A 26 19.69 -3.59 4.71
C ALA A 26 20.76 -3.20 5.75
N LEU A 27 22.01 -3.64 5.54
CA LEU A 27 23.14 -3.26 6.40
C LEU A 27 23.46 -1.75 6.29
N ALA A 28 23.39 -1.17 5.10
CA ALA A 28 23.59 0.27 4.90
C ALA A 28 22.55 1.12 5.64
N ILE A 29 21.29 0.67 5.72
CA ILE A 29 20.26 1.32 6.56
C ILE A 29 20.64 1.21 8.04
N LEU A 30 21.08 0.03 8.48
CA LEU A 30 21.43 -0.21 9.88
C LEU A 30 22.60 0.67 10.35
N GLU A 31 23.56 0.95 9.48
CA GLU A 31 24.73 1.79 9.77
C GLU A 31 24.39 3.29 9.85
N SER A 32 23.24 3.72 9.34
CA SER A 32 22.80 5.12 9.34
C SER A 32 21.45 5.27 10.05
N PRO A 33 21.43 5.54 11.37
CA PRO A 33 20.22 5.58 12.18
C PRO A 33 19.15 6.57 11.69
N ASP A 34 19.57 7.61 10.97
CA ASP A 34 18.68 8.64 10.41
C ASP A 34 18.11 8.25 9.03
N THR A 35 18.64 7.20 8.40
CA THR A 35 18.18 6.71 7.10
C THR A 35 16.96 5.81 7.29
N SER A 36 15.77 6.31 6.94
CA SER A 36 14.55 5.49 6.97
C SER A 36 14.26 4.77 5.65
N CYS A 37 15.02 5.06 4.58
CA CYS A 37 14.83 4.50 3.24
C CYS A 37 16.08 4.74 2.38
N LEU A 38 16.44 3.77 1.52
CA LEU A 38 17.57 3.89 0.59
C LEU A 38 17.20 4.50 -0.76
N SER A 39 15.92 4.47 -1.12
CA SER A 39 15.45 4.93 -2.42
C SER A 39 14.04 5.47 -2.35
N SER A 40 13.85 6.68 -2.86
CA SER A 40 12.52 7.26 -3.05
C SER A 40 11.75 6.66 -4.23
N PHE A 41 12.35 5.72 -4.97
CA PHE A 41 11.72 5.05 -6.09
C PHE A 41 10.57 4.15 -5.62
N ASN A 42 9.39 4.31 -6.22
CA ASN A 42 8.21 3.49 -5.94
C ASN A 42 7.79 3.42 -4.45
N MET A 43 8.06 4.45 -3.63
CA MET A 43 7.70 4.45 -2.20
C MET A 43 6.23 4.08 -1.93
N ILE A 44 5.31 4.50 -2.81
CA ILE A 44 3.89 4.15 -2.65
C ILE A 44 3.61 2.65 -2.77
N TYR A 45 4.42 1.91 -3.53
CA TYR A 45 4.36 0.45 -3.62
C TYR A 45 4.97 -0.25 -2.40
N GLN A 46 5.82 0.46 -1.65
CA GLN A 46 6.43 -0.02 -0.42
C GLN A 46 5.52 0.12 0.81
N LEU A 47 4.43 0.89 0.70
CA LEU A 47 3.46 1.08 1.78
C LEU A 47 2.86 -0.25 2.25
N CYS A 48 2.71 -0.38 3.56
CA CYS A 48 2.10 -1.54 4.19
C CYS A 48 0.65 -1.71 3.75
N GLN A 49 0.24 -2.92 3.35
CA GLN A 49 -1.15 -3.22 3.05
C GLN A 49 -1.87 -3.71 4.32
N ILE A 50 -2.13 -2.80 5.26
CA ILE A 50 -3.03 -3.09 6.38
C ILE A 50 -4.44 -2.67 5.95
N ARG A 51 -5.36 -3.63 5.87
CA ARG A 51 -6.77 -3.38 5.51
C ARG A 51 -7.59 -2.74 6.63
N SER A 52 -6.92 -2.22 7.65
CA SER A 52 -7.49 -1.64 8.85
C SER A 52 -6.52 -0.62 9.41
N LYS A 53 -6.99 0.21 10.36
CA LYS A 53 -6.16 1.19 11.06
C LYS A 53 -5.58 2.31 10.19
N PHE A 54 -6.31 2.74 9.15
CA PHE A 54 -5.93 3.89 8.32
C PHE A 54 -5.85 5.22 9.10
N ALA A 55 -6.34 5.27 10.34
CA ALA A 55 -6.11 6.40 11.24
C ALA A 55 -4.69 6.40 11.84
N THR A 56 -3.94 5.30 11.77
CA THR A 56 -2.64 5.17 12.44
C THR A 56 -1.48 5.33 11.45
N PRO A 57 -0.34 5.92 11.86
CA PRO A 57 0.85 6.02 11.00
C PRO A 57 1.34 4.66 10.51
N SER A 58 1.14 3.60 11.30
CA SER A 58 1.58 2.24 10.95
C SER A 58 0.97 1.70 9.65
N ALA A 59 -0.23 2.15 9.28
CA ALA A 59 -0.85 1.78 7.99
C ALA A 59 -0.11 2.35 6.78
N TYR A 60 0.80 3.31 7.01
CA TYR A 60 1.59 3.99 5.99
C TYR A 60 3.09 3.75 6.12
N ALA A 61 3.49 2.77 6.93
CA ALA A 61 4.90 2.39 7.04
C ALA A 61 5.41 1.78 5.72
N LEU A 62 6.64 2.11 5.34
CA LEU A 62 7.33 1.49 4.21
C LEU A 62 7.89 0.14 4.67
N CYS A 63 7.16 -0.94 4.43
CA CYS A 63 7.53 -2.27 4.93
C CYS A 63 7.65 -3.32 3.82
N ARG A 64 7.42 -2.94 2.57
CA ARG A 64 7.52 -3.84 1.42
C ARG A 64 8.73 -3.43 0.60
N SER A 65 9.51 -4.42 0.20
CA SER A 65 10.57 -4.27 -0.78
C SER A 65 10.49 -5.43 -1.76
N SER A 66 11.08 -5.26 -2.94
CA SER A 66 11.20 -6.32 -3.94
C SER A 66 12.67 -6.54 -4.25
N GLY A 67 13.05 -7.81 -4.40
CA GLY A 67 14.41 -8.15 -4.80
C GLY A 67 14.71 -7.72 -6.24
N PRO A 68 15.99 -7.76 -6.65
CA PRO A 68 16.42 -7.29 -7.96
C PRO A 68 15.66 -7.94 -9.14
N ILE A 69 15.32 -9.23 -9.00
CA ILE A 69 14.62 -10.01 -10.02
C ILE A 69 13.19 -9.51 -10.25
N THR A 70 12.49 -9.05 -9.20
CA THR A 70 11.07 -8.66 -9.27
C THR A 70 10.85 -7.16 -9.16
N LEU A 71 11.91 -6.35 -9.33
CA LEU A 71 11.85 -4.89 -9.20
C LEU A 71 10.98 -4.22 -10.28
N ALA A 72 10.80 -4.88 -11.42
CA ALA A 72 9.97 -4.36 -12.52
C ALA A 72 8.52 -4.13 -12.09
N HIS A 73 7.92 -3.03 -12.53
CA HIS A 73 6.55 -2.64 -12.14
C HIS A 73 5.49 -3.72 -12.39
N VAL A 74 5.66 -4.56 -13.42
CA VAL A 74 4.74 -5.67 -13.73
C VAL A 74 4.76 -6.80 -12.70
N CYS A 75 5.83 -6.88 -11.90
CA CYS A 75 6.00 -7.83 -10.82
C CYS A 75 5.59 -7.24 -9.46
N GLN A 76 5.20 -5.96 -9.41
CA GLN A 76 4.84 -5.28 -8.18
C GLN A 76 3.37 -5.54 -7.84
N PRO A 77 3.06 -6.12 -6.66
CA PRO A 77 1.69 -6.38 -6.28
C PRO A 77 0.92 -5.08 -6.01
N TYR A 78 -0.28 -5.00 -6.56
CA TYR A 78 -1.23 -3.93 -6.28
C TYR A 78 -1.75 -4.03 -4.85
N THR A 79 -1.89 -2.87 -4.21
CA THR A 79 -2.48 -2.67 -2.89
C THR A 79 -3.62 -1.67 -2.99
N VAL A 80 -4.27 -1.35 -1.87
CA VAL A 80 -5.24 -0.23 -1.83
C VAL A 80 -4.60 1.10 -2.29
N PHE A 81 -3.31 1.32 -2.03
CA PHE A 81 -2.59 2.56 -2.36
C PHE A 81 -2.13 2.63 -3.82
N THR A 82 -2.01 1.49 -4.49
CA THR A 82 -1.47 1.40 -5.86
C THR A 82 -2.46 0.89 -6.88
N LEU A 83 -3.65 0.42 -6.46
CA LEU A 83 -4.69 -0.07 -7.37
C LEU A 83 -5.09 0.97 -8.43
N ALA A 84 -4.99 2.27 -8.13
CA ALA A 84 -5.28 3.32 -9.09
C ALA A 84 -4.31 3.35 -10.29
N ASP A 85 -3.12 2.75 -10.17
CA ASP A 85 -2.16 2.62 -11.27
C ASP A 85 -2.51 1.42 -12.18
N ASN A 86 -3.47 0.58 -11.79
CA ASN A 86 -3.96 -0.50 -12.65
C ASN A 86 -4.86 0.08 -13.74
N ASN A 87 -4.43 -0.01 -15.00
CA ASN A 87 -5.07 0.55 -16.20
C ASN A 87 -6.51 0.06 -16.52
N ARG A 88 -7.18 -0.66 -15.61
CA ARG A 88 -8.53 -1.23 -15.82
C ARG A 88 -9.69 -0.27 -15.49
N GLY A 89 -9.45 1.04 -15.57
CA GLY A 89 -10.48 2.07 -15.45
C GLY A 89 -10.32 2.97 -14.23
N ASN A 90 -10.99 4.13 -14.29
CA ASN A 90 -10.95 5.12 -13.22
C ASN A 90 -11.75 4.61 -12.01
N ASN A 91 -11.07 4.29 -10.91
CA ASN A 91 -11.70 3.89 -9.66
C ASN A 91 -11.49 5.00 -8.62
N PRO A 92 -12.51 5.84 -8.36
CA PRO A 92 -12.35 6.97 -7.45
C PRO A 92 -11.96 6.58 -6.03
N GLY A 93 -12.36 5.39 -5.56
CA GLY A 93 -11.94 4.88 -4.25
C GLY A 93 -10.45 4.53 -4.23
N ALA A 94 -9.96 3.87 -5.27
CA ALA A 94 -8.53 3.61 -5.43
C ALA A 94 -7.72 4.92 -5.53
N THR A 95 -8.23 5.90 -6.27
CA THR A 95 -7.60 7.22 -6.38
C THR A 95 -7.56 7.94 -5.05
N LEU A 96 -8.61 7.86 -4.22
CA LEU A 96 -8.60 8.42 -2.87
C LEU A 96 -7.49 7.81 -2.02
N PHE A 97 -7.38 6.47 -1.99
CA PHE A 97 -6.30 5.80 -1.26
C PHE A 97 -4.93 6.24 -1.74
N ARG A 98 -4.72 6.31 -3.06
CA ARG A 98 -3.48 6.78 -3.65
C ARG A 98 -3.13 8.19 -3.17
N THR A 99 -4.10 9.11 -3.21
CA THR A 99 -3.93 10.50 -2.75
C THR A 99 -3.57 10.56 -1.27
N ILE A 100 -4.30 9.82 -0.42
CA ILE A 100 -4.03 9.75 1.03
C ILE A 100 -2.63 9.21 1.29
N GLY A 101 -2.24 8.11 0.63
CA GLY A 101 -0.91 7.52 0.76
C GLY A 101 0.20 8.53 0.42
N VAL A 102 0.05 9.26 -0.69
CA VAL A 102 1.00 10.32 -1.07
C VAL A 102 1.04 11.44 -0.05
N LEU A 103 -0.10 11.91 0.47
CA LEU A 103 -0.16 12.97 1.47
C LEU A 103 0.53 12.56 2.76
N VAL A 104 0.30 11.33 3.25
CA VAL A 104 0.96 10.82 4.45
C VAL A 104 2.46 10.63 4.24
N LEU A 105 2.89 10.14 3.07
CA LEU A 105 4.32 10.05 2.75
C LEU A 105 5.02 11.40 2.73
N LYS A 106 4.34 12.46 2.25
CA LYS A 106 4.90 13.82 2.16
C LYS A 106 4.87 14.60 3.46
N HIS A 107 3.82 14.42 4.27
CA HIS A 107 3.54 15.29 5.40
C HIS A 107 3.45 14.56 6.75
N GLY A 108 3.59 13.23 6.75
CA GLY A 108 3.52 12.40 7.96
C GLY A 108 2.24 12.65 8.75
N ASN A 109 2.40 12.92 10.05
CA ASN A 109 1.28 13.20 10.96
C ASN A 109 0.55 14.52 10.65
N ALA A 110 1.17 15.43 9.90
CA ALA A 110 0.55 16.69 9.48
C ALA A 110 -0.25 16.55 8.18
N ALA A 111 -0.39 15.34 7.63
CA ALA A 111 -1.11 15.09 6.40
C ALA A 111 -2.60 15.43 6.54
N ARG A 112 -3.08 16.23 5.58
CA ARG A 112 -4.45 16.71 5.52
C ARG A 112 -5.05 16.41 4.14
N LEU A 113 -6.31 16.00 4.14
CA LEU A 113 -7.11 15.71 2.97
C LEU A 113 -8.01 16.91 2.68
N GLN A 114 -8.06 17.35 1.43
CA GLN A 114 -8.91 18.46 1.01
C GLN A 114 -10.31 17.98 0.65
N LYS A 115 -11.33 18.75 1.04
CA LYS A 115 -12.74 18.39 0.78
C LYS A 115 -13.04 18.29 -0.69
N ARG A 116 -12.58 19.29 -1.45
CA ARG A 116 -12.74 19.38 -2.90
C ARG A 116 -12.30 18.09 -3.61
N THR A 117 -11.16 17.52 -3.22
CA THR A 117 -10.66 16.26 -3.80
C THR A 117 -11.65 15.12 -3.59
N VAL A 118 -12.25 15.00 -2.41
CA VAL A 118 -13.23 13.94 -2.12
C VAL A 118 -14.53 14.18 -2.90
N GLU A 119 -14.97 15.43 -3.02
CA GLU A 119 -16.17 15.82 -3.79
C GLU A 119 -16.00 15.54 -5.29
N GLU A 120 -14.85 15.88 -5.87
CA GLU A 120 -14.51 15.57 -7.25
C GLU A 120 -14.55 14.05 -7.48
N LEU A 121 -13.94 13.26 -6.59
CA LEU A 121 -13.98 11.80 -6.67
C LEU A 121 -15.40 11.25 -6.50
N ALA A 122 -16.21 11.83 -5.60
CA ALA A 122 -17.60 11.44 -5.39
C ALA A 122 -18.47 11.71 -6.64
N SER A 123 -18.19 12.78 -7.38
CA SER A 123 -18.89 13.10 -8.63
C SER A 123 -18.68 12.04 -9.71
N LEU A 124 -17.48 11.43 -9.75
CA LEU A 124 -17.09 10.38 -10.69
C LEU A 124 -17.47 8.97 -10.23
N ALA A 125 -17.80 8.80 -8.94
CA ALA A 125 -18.09 7.51 -8.36
C ALA A 125 -19.54 7.07 -8.58
N THR A 126 -19.76 5.75 -8.48
CA THR A 126 -21.07 5.11 -8.50
C THR A 126 -21.20 4.08 -7.36
N GLY A 127 -22.44 3.66 -7.08
CA GLY A 127 -22.74 2.64 -6.08
C GLY A 127 -22.19 2.93 -4.68
N LYS A 128 -21.77 1.88 -3.98
CA LYS A 128 -21.29 1.95 -2.58
C LYS A 128 -20.05 2.84 -2.40
N ILE A 129 -19.18 2.93 -3.41
CA ILE A 129 -18.00 3.82 -3.34
C ILE A 129 -18.45 5.28 -3.28
N LYS A 130 -19.48 5.66 -4.06
CA LYS A 130 -20.06 7.00 -4.02
C LYS A 130 -20.66 7.32 -2.65
N GLU A 131 -21.41 6.37 -2.08
CA GLU A 131 -22.01 6.52 -0.75
C GLU A 131 -20.94 6.75 0.34
N LEU A 132 -19.85 5.98 0.29
CA LEU A 132 -18.73 6.15 1.22
C LEU A 132 -18.03 7.50 1.03
N LEU A 133 -17.80 7.94 -0.21
CA LEU A 133 -17.20 9.25 -0.48
C LEU A 133 -18.08 10.39 0.03
N PHE A 134 -19.39 10.32 -0.15
CA PHE A 134 -20.32 11.30 0.45
C PHE A 134 -20.31 11.26 1.97
N ALA A 135 -20.22 10.08 2.58
CA ALA A 135 -20.07 9.97 4.03
C ALA A 135 -18.78 10.64 4.52
N ILE A 136 -17.67 10.45 3.79
CA ILE A 136 -16.40 11.12 4.07
C ILE A 136 -16.52 12.64 3.89
N CYS A 137 -17.20 13.15 2.85
CA CYS A 137 -17.44 14.59 2.67
C CYS A 137 -18.16 15.23 3.86
N ARG A 138 -19.00 14.48 4.57
CA ARG A 138 -19.73 14.94 5.77
C ARG A 138 -18.87 15.00 7.03
N LEU A 139 -17.68 14.39 7.03
CA LEU A 139 -16.73 14.46 8.14
C LEU A 139 -15.94 15.77 8.17
N PHE A 140 -15.94 16.54 7.08
CA PHE A 140 -15.22 17.79 7.00
C PHE A 140 -15.89 18.85 7.90
N PRO A 141 -15.11 19.59 8.72
CA PRO A 141 -15.67 20.61 9.62
C PRO A 141 -16.40 21.73 8.87
N SER A 142 -15.84 22.16 7.74
CA SER A 142 -16.38 23.21 6.88
C SER A 142 -16.03 22.94 5.40
N ALA A 143 -16.34 23.89 4.50
CA ALA A 143 -15.95 23.78 3.09
C ALA A 143 -14.47 24.10 2.85
N ASP A 144 -13.90 24.98 3.69
CA ASP A 144 -12.56 25.55 3.50
C ASP A 144 -11.50 24.91 4.41
N GLU A 145 -11.90 24.04 5.33
CA GLU A 145 -10.99 23.34 6.24
C GLU A 145 -10.63 21.95 5.74
N ASP A 146 -9.32 21.69 5.65
CA ASP A 146 -8.80 20.36 5.35
C ASP A 146 -8.90 19.43 6.58
N MET A 147 -9.27 18.18 6.32
CA MET A 147 -9.44 17.17 7.37
C MET A 147 -8.11 16.46 7.65
N VAL A 148 -7.77 16.30 8.93
CA VAL A 148 -6.61 15.49 9.33
C VAL A 148 -6.81 14.02 8.99
N ILE A 149 -5.77 13.38 8.45
CA ILE A 149 -5.81 11.95 8.06
C ILE A 149 -5.45 11.05 9.25
N ILE A 150 -4.33 11.34 9.90
CA ILE A 150 -3.84 10.57 11.04
C ILE A 150 -4.61 10.95 12.31
N ASN A 151 -4.84 9.97 13.18
CA ASN A 151 -5.68 10.01 14.38
C ASN A 151 -7.16 10.32 14.11
N ASN A 152 -7.61 10.14 12.86
CA ASN A 152 -9.01 10.29 12.49
C ASN A 152 -9.70 8.92 12.35
N GLU A 153 -10.22 8.40 13.46
CA GLU A 153 -10.86 7.08 13.51
C GLU A 153 -12.12 6.98 12.64
N GLN A 154 -12.87 8.08 12.49
CA GLN A 154 -14.08 8.10 11.66
C GLN A 154 -13.72 7.94 10.19
N LEU A 155 -12.75 8.72 9.70
CA LEU A 155 -12.20 8.53 8.35
C LEU A 155 -11.63 7.11 8.19
N GLY A 156 -10.84 6.66 9.17
CA GLY A 156 -10.24 5.33 9.18
C GLY A 156 -11.25 4.22 8.99
N LYS A 157 -12.42 4.31 9.64
CA LYS A 157 -13.52 3.35 9.49
C LYS A 157 -14.09 3.32 8.07
N HIS A 158 -14.35 4.49 7.47
CA HIS A 158 -14.84 4.56 6.08
C HIS A 158 -13.81 4.01 5.09
N LEU A 159 -12.53 4.31 5.30
CA LEU A 159 -11.44 3.76 4.49
C LEU A 159 -11.37 2.23 4.65
N SER A 160 -11.49 1.67 5.86
CA SER A 160 -11.55 0.21 6.04
C SER A 160 -12.68 -0.43 5.26
N THR A 161 -13.89 0.13 5.33
CA THR A 161 -15.02 -0.38 4.51
C THR A 161 -14.75 -0.25 3.01
N MET A 162 -14.14 0.86 2.57
CA MET A 162 -13.77 1.04 1.16
C MET A 162 -12.71 0.03 0.70
N ALA A 163 -11.70 -0.26 1.53
CA ALA A 163 -10.67 -1.24 1.25
C ALA A 163 -11.25 -2.64 1.04
N ASP A 164 -12.28 -3.01 1.82
CA ASP A 164 -12.97 -4.28 1.66
C ASP A 164 -13.72 -4.37 0.33
N LEU A 165 -14.34 -3.28 -0.13
CA LEU A 165 -15.00 -3.22 -1.44
C LEU A 165 -14.01 -3.30 -2.61
N LEU A 166 -12.79 -2.79 -2.45
CA LEU A 166 -11.75 -2.82 -3.48
C LEU A 166 -11.01 -4.16 -3.55
N MET A 167 -11.13 -5.01 -2.53
CA MET A 167 -10.38 -6.26 -2.41
C MET A 167 -10.53 -7.21 -3.61
N PRO A 168 -11.73 -7.43 -4.17
CA PRO A 168 -11.87 -8.29 -5.34
C PRO A 168 -11.09 -7.76 -6.54
N SER A 169 -11.10 -6.44 -6.77
CA SER A 169 -10.33 -5.82 -7.85
C SER A 169 -8.82 -5.95 -7.63
N ILE A 170 -8.36 -5.85 -6.39
CA ILE A 170 -6.95 -6.06 -6.03
C ILE A 170 -6.54 -7.51 -6.28
N ALA A 171 -7.36 -8.47 -5.86
CA ALA A 171 -7.10 -9.89 -6.09
C ALA A 171 -6.96 -10.20 -7.58
N ILE A 172 -7.92 -9.76 -8.40
CA ILE A 172 -7.89 -9.94 -9.86
C ILE A 172 -6.67 -9.28 -10.49
N ALA A 173 -6.30 -8.08 -10.04
CA ALA A 173 -5.10 -7.39 -10.53
C ALA A 173 -3.83 -8.21 -10.22
N ASN A 174 -3.76 -8.75 -9.01
CA ASN A 174 -2.61 -9.51 -8.52
C ASN A 174 -2.49 -10.91 -9.10
N ASP A 175 -3.57 -11.50 -9.64
CA ASP A 175 -3.47 -12.74 -10.43
C ASP A 175 -2.56 -12.53 -11.65
N THR A 176 -2.63 -11.35 -12.28
CA THR A 176 -1.74 -11.01 -13.41
C THR A 176 -0.30 -10.80 -12.92
N VAL A 177 -0.11 -10.16 -11.78
CA VAL A 177 1.22 -9.96 -11.17
C VAL A 177 1.87 -11.30 -10.83
N ALA A 178 1.13 -12.24 -10.23
CA ALA A 178 1.63 -13.56 -9.88
C ALA A 178 2.14 -14.32 -11.11
N LEU A 179 1.43 -14.23 -12.24
CA LEU A 179 1.86 -14.80 -13.51
C LEU A 179 3.17 -14.16 -14.02
N GLN A 180 3.31 -12.84 -13.91
CA GLN A 180 4.54 -12.16 -14.33
C GLN A 180 5.72 -12.53 -13.44
N VAL A 181 5.53 -12.56 -12.12
CA VAL A 181 6.56 -13.01 -11.18
C VAL A 181 7.03 -14.41 -11.53
N SER A 182 6.10 -15.36 -11.75
CA SER A 182 6.46 -16.73 -12.14
C SER A 182 7.32 -16.74 -13.41
N ARG A 183 6.90 -16.03 -14.46
CA ARG A 183 7.66 -15.94 -15.72
C ARG A 183 9.04 -15.36 -15.51
N THR A 184 9.16 -14.28 -14.73
CA THR A 184 10.46 -13.65 -14.49
C THR A 184 11.42 -14.61 -13.79
N PHE A 185 10.95 -15.45 -12.87
CA PHE A 185 11.78 -16.49 -12.27
C PHE A 185 12.11 -17.63 -13.25
N ASP A 186 11.18 -18.02 -14.12
CA ASP A 186 11.43 -19.05 -15.14
C ASP A 186 12.51 -18.64 -16.16
N PHE A 187 12.73 -17.34 -16.37
CA PHE A 187 13.77 -16.80 -17.27
C PHE A 187 15.06 -16.34 -16.57
N ALA A 188 15.06 -16.27 -15.23
CA ALA A 188 16.22 -15.81 -14.45
C ALA A 188 17.14 -16.95 -13.97
N VAL A 189 16.76 -18.21 -14.24
CA VAL A 189 17.55 -19.43 -14.01
C VAL A 189 18.15 -19.90 -15.32
#